data_AF-A0A7K3XNK1-F1
#
_entry.id   AF-A0A7K3XNK1-F1
#
_cell.length_a   1.000
_cell.length_b   1.000
_cell.length_c   1.000
_cell.angle_alpha   90.00
_cell.angle_beta   90.00
_cell.angle_gamma   90.00
#
_symmetry.space_group_name_H-M   'P 1'
#
loop_
_entity.id
_entity.type
_entity.pdbx_description
1 polymer ?
#
loop_
_entity_poly.entity_id
_entity_poly.type
_entity_poly.pdbx_seq_one_letter_code
_entity_poly.pdbx_strand_id
1 'polypeptide(L)'
;AGPGSSIDLLLQPGDVINVPREMQTVKVSGRVMNPIALTFEKRLKLRGYINKAGGYDDQARQTKTYVLYPNGATASRRGFIFKSSPRITPGSEIIVPLKPERKNDSAMKWISIAGGLSAIATSLVTLVVVTR
;
A
#
# COMPACT_ATOMS: atom_id res chain seq x y z
N ALA A 1 15.52 -25.86 1.48
CA ALA A 1 14.96 -26.77 0.47
C ALA A 1 16.11 -27.57 -0.12
N GLY A 2 15.90 -28.86 -0.39
CA GLY A 2 16.86 -29.70 -1.11
C GLY A 2 16.55 -29.73 -2.61
N PRO A 3 17.49 -30.21 -3.45
CA PRO A 3 17.29 -30.34 -4.90
C PRO A 3 16.10 -31.26 -5.23
N GLY A 4 15.35 -30.95 -6.29
CA GLY A 4 14.16 -31.70 -6.76
C GLY A 4 12.84 -31.24 -6.14
N SER A 5 12.79 -30.04 -5.56
CA SER A 5 11.61 -29.53 -4.88
C SER A 5 10.63 -28.84 -5.84
N SER A 6 9.38 -28.66 -5.42
CA SER A 6 8.35 -27.96 -6.22
C SER A 6 8.63 -26.47 -6.48
N ILE A 7 9.70 -25.92 -5.90
CA ILE A 7 10.16 -24.54 -6.14
C ILE A 7 11.36 -24.49 -7.12
N ASP A 8 11.84 -25.63 -7.61
CA ASP A 8 12.94 -25.68 -8.57
C ASP A 8 12.45 -25.16 -9.93
N LEU A 9 13.16 -24.18 -10.48
CA LEU A 9 12.83 -23.59 -11.77
C LEU A 9 13.31 -24.53 -12.90
N LEU A 10 12.41 -24.84 -13.83
CA LEU A 10 12.76 -25.51 -15.09
C LEU A 10 13.40 -24.48 -16.02
N LEU A 11 14.63 -24.77 -16.47
CA LEU A 11 15.38 -23.91 -17.39
C LEU A 11 15.29 -24.44 -18.82
N GLN A 12 15.22 -23.53 -19.79
CA GLN A 12 15.20 -23.82 -21.22
C GLN A 12 16.48 -23.31 -21.92
N PRO A 13 16.84 -23.88 -23.08
CA PRO A 13 17.96 -23.36 -23.88
C PRO A 13 17.73 -21.88 -24.23
N GLY A 14 18.68 -21.04 -23.82
CA GLY A 14 18.61 -19.58 -24.00
C GLY A 14 18.29 -18.79 -22.73
N ASP A 15 17.92 -19.46 -21.64
CA ASP A 15 17.71 -18.80 -20.35
C ASP A 15 19.03 -18.28 -19.75
N VAL A 16 18.96 -17.09 -19.14
CA VAL A 16 20.11 -16.44 -18.49
C VAL A 16 19.81 -16.27 -17.00
N ILE A 17 20.63 -16.90 -16.16
CA ILE A 17 20.60 -16.71 -14.72
C ILE A 17 21.60 -15.61 -14.36
N ASN A 18 21.10 -14.51 -13.80
CA ASN A 18 21.93 -13.44 -13.27
C ASN A 18 21.93 -13.48 -11.75
N VAL A 19 23.10 -13.60 -11.13
CA VAL A 19 23.27 -13.61 -9.67
C VAL A 19 23.97 -12.29 -9.25
N PRO A 20 23.21 -11.28 -8.82
CA PRO A 20 23.80 -10.01 -8.40
C PRO A 20 24.51 -10.15 -7.05
N ARG A 21 25.42 -9.21 -6.76
CA ARG A 21 26.03 -9.10 -5.43
C ARG A 21 24.97 -8.75 -4.38
N GLU A 22 25.13 -9.30 -3.18
CA GLU A 22 24.23 -9.02 -2.06
C GLU A 22 24.32 -7.54 -1.67
N MET A 23 23.20 -6.82 -1.75
CA MET A 23 23.12 -5.43 -1.34
C MET A 23 23.12 -5.34 0.19
N GLN A 24 24.08 -4.63 0.76
CA GLN A 24 24.18 -4.39 2.21
C GLN A 24 23.39 -3.14 2.66
N THR A 25 22.44 -2.69 1.85
CA THR A 25 21.63 -1.49 2.08
C THR A 25 20.14 -1.80 2.05
N VAL A 26 19.36 -0.92 2.67
CA VAL A 26 17.91 -0.88 2.66
C VAL A 26 17.50 0.45 2.07
N LYS A 27 16.73 0.42 0.99
CA LYS A 27 16.24 1.63 0.34
C LYS A 27 14.95 2.08 1.02
N VAL A 28 14.80 3.37 1.30
CA VAL A 28 13.56 3.96 1.80
C VAL A 28 13.04 4.93 0.75
N SER A 29 11.83 4.69 0.26
CA SER A 29 11.26 5.43 -0.86
C SER A 29 9.77 5.75 -0.68
N GLY A 30 9.26 6.65 -1.53
CA GLY A 30 7.88 7.12 -1.50
C GLY A 30 7.70 8.38 -0.66
N ARG A 31 6.61 8.45 0.10
CA ARG A 31 6.22 9.62 0.93
C ARG A 31 6.95 9.64 2.29
N VAL A 32 8.25 9.84 2.23
CA VAL A 32 9.12 10.10 3.39
C VAL A 32 9.77 11.47 3.21
N MET A 33 10.22 12.08 4.30
CA MET A 33 10.86 13.41 4.23
C MET A 33 12.11 13.41 3.36
N ASN A 34 12.92 12.35 3.44
CA ASN A 34 14.13 12.19 2.65
C ASN A 34 14.27 10.75 2.10
N PRO A 35 13.91 10.50 0.83
CA PRO A 35 14.13 9.20 0.19
C PRO A 35 15.63 8.89 0.07
N ILE A 36 16.09 7.85 0.77
CA ILE A 36 17.52 7.53 0.90
C ILE A 36 17.77 6.02 1.04
N ALA A 37 18.96 5.57 0.64
CA ALA A 37 19.45 4.23 0.94
C ALA A 37 20.30 4.25 2.21
N LEU A 38 19.98 3.36 3.15
CA LEU A 38 20.64 3.25 4.46
C LEU A 38 21.36 1.91 4.56
N THR A 39 22.49 1.86 5.26
CA THR A 39 23.15 0.59 5.56
C THR A 39 22.23 -0.33 6.36
N PHE A 40 22.21 -1.61 6.03
CA PHE A 40 21.40 -2.60 6.75
C PHE A 40 21.92 -2.81 8.18
N GLU A 41 21.00 -2.75 9.13
CA GLU A 41 21.25 -3.02 10.54
C GLU A 41 20.30 -4.12 11.04
N LYS A 42 20.87 -5.24 11.50
CA LYS A 42 20.14 -6.45 11.92
C LYS A 42 19.11 -6.20 13.05
N ARG A 43 19.39 -5.25 13.94
CA ARG A 43 18.53 -4.91 15.08
C ARG A 43 17.54 -3.77 14.76
N LEU A 44 17.70 -3.10 13.63
CA LEU A 44 16.87 -1.94 13.28
C LEU A 44 15.53 -2.42 12.69
N LYS A 45 14.44 -1.95 13.28
CA LYS A 45 13.07 -2.24 12.82
C LYS A 45 12.66 -1.26 11.72
N LEU A 46 11.60 -1.59 11.00
CA LEU A 46 10.99 -0.73 9.96
C LEU A 46 10.82 0.75 10.36
N ARG A 47 10.31 1.00 11.57
CA ARG A 47 10.16 2.37 12.08
C ARG A 47 11.50 3.11 12.21
N GLY A 48 12.57 2.41 12.56
CA GLY A 48 13.90 2.99 12.68
C GLY A 48 14.45 3.50 11.35
N TYR A 49 14.29 2.73 10.26
CA TYR A 49 14.68 3.18 8.92
C TYR A 49 13.85 4.39 8.46
N ILE A 50 12.55 4.40 8.72
CA ILE A 50 11.69 5.53 8.38
C ILE A 50 12.09 6.79 9.17
N ASN A 51 12.42 6.65 10.46
CA ASN A 51 12.92 7.76 11.25
C ASN A 51 14.25 8.30 10.72
N LYS A 52 15.17 7.42 10.30
CA LYS A 52 16.44 7.82 9.66
C LYS A 52 16.23 8.53 8.32
N ALA A 53 15.13 8.26 7.62
CA ALA A 53 14.68 8.99 6.44
C ALA A 53 13.95 10.32 6.77
N GLY A 54 14.03 10.80 8.02
CA GLY A 54 13.38 12.04 8.47
C GLY A 54 11.90 11.87 8.84
N GLY A 55 11.39 10.64 8.85
CA GLY A 55 9.98 10.36 9.13
C GLY A 55 9.10 10.34 7.89
N TYR A 56 7.78 10.36 8.13
CA TYR A 56 6.77 10.36 7.08
C TYR A 56 6.45 11.77 6.61
N ASP A 57 6.25 11.93 5.31
CA ASP A 57 5.66 13.14 4.70
C ASP A 57 4.17 13.27 5.09
N ASP A 58 3.61 14.48 5.01
CA ASP A 58 2.22 14.80 5.35
C ASP A 58 1.23 14.02 4.49
N GLN A 59 1.58 13.78 3.23
CA GLN A 59 0.78 13.01 2.28
C GLN A 59 1.01 11.49 2.39
N ALA A 60 1.74 11.00 3.40
CA ALA A 60 2.09 9.58 3.54
C ALA A 60 0.96 8.72 4.12
N ARG A 61 0.65 7.59 3.46
CA ARG A 61 -0.29 6.59 3.99
C ARG A 61 0.42 5.58 4.91
N GLN A 62 0.75 6.02 6.11
CA GLN A 62 1.52 5.26 7.12
C GLN A 62 0.98 3.85 7.42
N THR A 63 -0.34 3.67 7.36
CA THR A 63 -1.01 2.37 7.63
C THR A 63 -0.80 1.34 6.53
N LYS A 64 -0.34 1.77 5.35
CA LYS A 64 -0.09 0.91 4.19
C LYS A 64 1.38 0.87 3.80
N THR A 65 2.29 1.28 4.69
CA THR A 65 3.73 1.07 4.49
C THR A 65 4.05 -0.43 4.39
N TYR A 66 4.87 -0.80 3.41
CA TYR A 66 5.27 -2.18 3.17
C TYR A 66 6.75 -2.29 2.80
N VAL A 67 7.27 -3.51 2.91
CA VAL A 67 8.63 -3.88 2.52
C VAL A 67 8.56 -4.73 1.27
N LEU A 68 9.34 -4.37 0.26
CA LEU A 68 9.66 -5.16 -0.91
C LEU A 68 11.00 -5.86 -0.69
N TYR A 69 11.02 -7.18 -0.77
CA TYR A 69 12.22 -7.99 -0.59
C TYR A 69 12.97 -8.18 -1.92
N PRO A 70 14.28 -8.52 -1.88
CA PRO A 70 15.08 -8.75 -3.09
C PRO A 70 14.51 -9.82 -4.03
N ASN A 71 13.76 -10.79 -3.50
CA ASN A 71 13.08 -11.83 -4.28
C ASN A 71 11.71 -11.40 -4.83
N GLY A 72 11.35 -10.11 -4.75
CA GLY A 72 10.07 -9.56 -5.20
C GLY A 72 8.89 -9.81 -4.26
N ALA A 73 9.05 -10.57 -3.18
CA ALA A 73 8.00 -10.76 -2.20
C ALA A 73 7.71 -9.44 -1.46
N THR A 74 6.46 -9.24 -1.03
CA THR A 74 6.07 -8.06 -0.25
C THR A 74 5.53 -8.45 1.12
N ALA A 75 5.89 -7.68 2.15
CA ALA A 75 5.29 -7.81 3.47
C ALA A 75 4.86 -6.45 4.01
N SER A 76 3.63 -6.39 4.49
CA SER A 76 3.07 -5.22 5.17
C SER A 76 2.82 -5.53 6.65
N ARG A 77 2.64 -4.48 7.45
CA ARG A 77 2.14 -4.64 8.82
C ARG A 77 0.75 -5.28 8.78
N ARG A 78 0.59 -6.43 9.43
CA ARG A 78 -0.72 -7.08 9.66
C ARG A 78 -1.20 -6.81 11.09
N GLY A 79 -2.51 -6.57 11.22
CA GLY A 79 -3.23 -6.65 12.50
C GLY A 79 -3.38 -5.34 13.28
N PHE A 80 -4.58 -5.15 13.84
CA PHE A 80 -4.93 -4.07 14.77
C PHE A 80 -4.44 -4.37 16.20
N ILE A 81 -4.32 -5.66 16.56
CA ILE A 81 -4.13 -6.15 17.95
C ILE A 81 -2.67 -6.57 18.23
N PHE A 82 -2.00 -7.27 17.31
CA PHE A 82 -0.57 -7.60 17.42
C PHE A 82 0.22 -6.97 16.27
N LYS A 83 0.77 -5.77 16.52
CA LYS A 83 1.57 -4.99 15.56
C LYS A 83 2.94 -5.62 15.31
N SER A 84 3.00 -6.80 14.70
CA SER A 84 4.27 -7.34 14.21
C SER A 84 4.70 -6.58 12.96
N SER A 85 5.85 -5.90 13.05
CA SER A 85 6.43 -5.24 11.88
C SER A 85 7.22 -6.28 11.09
N PRO A 86 7.15 -6.25 9.74
CA PRO A 86 7.93 -7.17 8.93
C PRO A 86 9.42 -7.03 9.27
N ARG A 87 10.12 -8.17 9.24
CA ARG A 87 11.59 -8.17 9.36
C ARG A 87 12.17 -7.59 8.08
N ILE A 88 13.20 -6.77 8.23
CA ILE A 88 13.92 -6.19 7.09
C ILE A 88 15.15 -7.04 6.84
N THR A 89 15.46 -7.28 5.58
CA THR A 89 16.65 -8.00 5.13
C THR A 89 17.54 -7.06 4.30
N PRO A 90 18.83 -7.40 4.11
CA PRO A 90 19.67 -6.71 3.14
C PRO A 90 18.99 -6.68 1.77
N GLY A 91 19.14 -5.56 1.05
CA GLY A 91 18.55 -5.34 -0.27
C GLY A 91 17.04 -5.07 -0.28
N SER A 92 16.38 -5.00 0.88
CA SER A 92 14.97 -4.63 0.94
C SER A 92 14.74 -3.16 0.55
N GLU A 93 13.55 -2.88 0.02
CA GLU A 93 13.04 -1.53 -0.17
C GLU A 93 11.79 -1.30 0.69
N ILE A 94 11.81 -0.26 1.53
CA ILE A 94 10.68 0.19 2.31
C ILE A 94 9.94 1.24 1.50
N ILE A 95 8.68 0.95 1.17
CA ILE A 95 7.86 1.82 0.32
C ILE A 95 6.76 2.44 1.17
N VAL A 96 6.72 3.77 1.15
CA VAL A 96 5.66 4.56 1.79
C VAL A 96 4.72 5.13 0.72
N PRO A 97 3.49 4.61 0.60
CA PRO A 97 2.55 5.05 -0.42
C PRO A 97 1.93 6.41 -0.09
N LEU A 98 1.37 7.06 -1.12
CA LEU A 98 0.56 8.27 -1.01
C LEU A 98 -0.80 7.98 -0.35
N LYS A 99 -1.31 8.91 0.47
CA LYS A 99 -2.70 8.91 0.93
C LYS A 99 -3.61 9.14 -0.28
N PRO A 100 -4.55 8.23 -0.57
CA PRO A 100 -5.53 8.50 -1.61
C PRO A 100 -6.38 9.70 -1.19
N GLU A 101 -6.65 10.60 -2.12
CA GLU A 101 -7.63 11.66 -1.92
C GLU A 101 -8.99 11.02 -1.65
N ARG A 102 -9.58 11.36 -0.51
CA ARG A 102 -10.97 10.99 -0.21
C ARG A 102 -11.86 12.00 -0.92
N LYS A 103 -12.27 11.67 -2.15
CA LYS A 103 -13.34 12.40 -2.81
C LYS A 103 -14.60 12.20 -1.96
N ASN A 104 -15.13 13.28 -1.39
CA ASN A 104 -16.29 13.21 -0.51
C ASN A 104 -17.57 13.13 -1.35
N ASP A 105 -17.66 12.09 -2.19
CA ASP A 105 -18.78 11.85 -3.10
C ASP A 105 -20.09 11.54 -2.34
N SER A 106 -19.98 11.28 -1.03
CA SER A 106 -21.10 10.99 -0.13
C SER A 106 -22.15 12.09 -0.12
N ALA A 107 -21.74 13.37 -0.04
CA ALA A 107 -22.69 14.49 0.01
C ALA A 107 -23.46 14.63 -1.30
N MET A 108 -22.76 14.61 -2.44
CA MET A 108 -23.39 14.67 -3.76
C MET A 108 -24.29 13.45 -4.01
N LYS A 109 -23.86 12.25 -3.60
CA LYS A 109 -24.65 11.02 -3.73
C LYS A 109 -25.94 11.08 -2.92
N TRP A 110 -25.90 11.60 -1.69
CA TRP A 110 -27.11 11.78 -0.87
C TRP A 110 -28.06 12.83 -1.44
N ILE A 111 -27.53 13.94 -1.95
CA ILE A 111 -28.33 14.98 -2.62
C ILE A 111 -29.04 14.41 -3.85
N SER A 112 -28.36 13.62 -4.68
CA SER A 112 -28.97 12.99 -5.86
C SER A 112 -30.06 11.97 -5.50
N ILE A 113 -29.84 11.16 -4.45
CA ILE A 113 -30.85 10.20 -3.97
C ILE A 113 -32.08 10.94 -3.42
N ALA A 114 -31.86 11.93 -2.55
CA ALA A 114 -32.96 12.71 -1.95
C ALA A 114 -33.74 13.49 -3.01
N GLY A 115 -33.06 14.11 -3.98
CA GLY A 115 -33.69 14.82 -5.09
C GLY A 115 -34.50 13.90 -6.00
N GLY A 116 -33.97 12.71 -6.33
CA GLY A 116 -34.69 11.71 -7.13
C GLY A 116 -35.96 11.20 -6.44
N LEU A 117 -35.89 10.90 -5.14
CA LEU A 117 -37.05 10.50 -4.34
C LEU A 117 -38.07 11.65 -4.21
N SER A 118 -37.60 12.89 -4.02
CA SER A 118 -38.46 14.06 -3.99
C SER A 118 -39.24 14.23 -5.29
N ALA A 119 -38.59 14.08 -6.45
CA ALA A 119 -39.25 14.23 -7.75
C ALA A 119 -40.37 13.20 -7.96
N ILE A 120 -40.15 11.95 -7.53
CA ILE A 120 -41.17 10.89 -7.57
C ILE A 120 -42.33 11.23 -6.62
N ALA A 121 -42.04 11.70 -5.41
CA ALA A 121 -43.10 12.08 -4.46
C ALA A 121 -43.92 13.26 -4.98
N THR A 122 -43.27 14.29 -5.53
CA THR A 122 -43.94 15.47 -6.08
C THR A 122 -44.87 15.09 -7.22
N SER A 123 -44.44 14.24 -8.16
CA SER A 123 -45.29 13.86 -9.30
C SER A 123 -46.54 13.09 -8.87
N LEU A 124 -46.43 12.20 -7.87
CA LEU A 124 -47.58 11.50 -7.29
C LEU A 124 -48.54 12.48 -6.60
N VAL A 125 -48.03 13.44 -5.83
CA VAL A 125 -48.85 14.48 -5.19
C VAL A 125 -49.55 15.34 -6.25
N THR A 126 -48.86 15.74 -7.31
CA THR A 126 -49.46 16.53 -8.41
C THR A 126 -50.60 15.77 -9.09
N LEU A 127 -50.43 14.46 -9.33
CA LEU A 127 -51.48 13.63 -9.93
C LEU A 127 -52.75 13.58 -9.07
N VAL A 128 -52.60 13.40 -7.75
CA VAL A 128 -53.71 13.36 -6.79
C VAL A 128 -54.44 14.71 -6.71
N VAL A 129 -53.71 15.82 -6.76
CA VAL A 129 -54.31 17.16 -6.70
C VAL A 129 -55.08 17.49 -7.98
N VAL A 130 -54.59 17.08 -9.15
CA VAL A 130 -55.24 17.34 -10.45
C VAL A 130 -56.48 16.48 -10.68
N THR A 131 -56.57 15.29 -10.06
CA THR A 131 -57.74 14.41 -10.19
C THR A 131 -58.88 14.72 -9.22
N ARG A 132 -58.72 15.71 -8.33
CA ARG A 132 -59.78 16.26 -7.48
C ARG A 132 -60.35 17.55 -8.05
#